data_AF-A0A8H7ZGS0-F1
#
_entry.id   AF-A0A8H7ZGS0-F1
#
_cell.length_a   1.000
_cell.length_b   1.000
_cell.length_c   1.000
_cell.angle_alpha   90.00
_cell.angle_beta   90.00
_cell.angle_gamma   90.00
#
_symmetry.space_group_name_H-M   'P 1'
#
loop_
_entity.id
_entity.type
_entity.pdbx_description
1 polymer ?
#
loop_
_entity_poly.entity_id
_entity_poly.type
_entity_poly.pdbx_seq_one_letter_code
_entity_poly.pdbx_strand_id
1 'polypeptide(L)'
;MAEFVESTPEIDSASDAVTKTTKPPLDSRIGKDSPFVFGQRYLENEEDVFNHNAWDHVEWGEEQIKQAQEMISKQYDHPVKDFDKALYNSNPAKYWDIFYKHNRENFFKDRKWLQIEFPSLYKVTAKDYQTPTTILEIGCGAGNTFYPILNQNENENLKIYGCDYSKVAVDLVKSNETFAEQNEKGIAFSSVWDLANPEGNLPEGMEENSADIVIMIFVFSALHPDQWKQAIANLSKVLKPGGEILFRDYGRIGRDFLQTRTF
;
A
#
# COMPACT_ATOMS: atom_id res chain seq x y z
N MET A 1 -0.69 -11.66 58.68
CA MET A 1 0.34 -12.51 58.04
C MET A 1 -0.36 -13.77 57.60
N ALA A 2 -0.49 -13.96 56.29
CA ALA A 2 -1.04 -15.17 55.69
C ALA A 2 -0.14 -15.50 54.49
N GLU A 3 0.37 -16.73 54.51
CA GLU A 3 1.40 -17.27 53.63
C GLU A 3 0.87 -17.51 52.21
N PHE A 4 1.73 -17.22 51.23
CA PHE A 4 1.55 -17.58 49.83
C PHE A 4 1.78 -19.09 49.66
N VAL A 5 0.83 -19.79 49.02
CA VAL A 5 1.05 -21.13 48.48
C VAL A 5 0.95 -21.01 46.96
N GLU A 6 2.11 -21.12 46.30
CA GLU A 6 2.25 -21.25 44.85
C GLU A 6 1.70 -22.63 44.43
N SER A 7 0.75 -22.64 43.51
CA SER A 7 0.37 -23.85 42.77
C SER A 7 0.55 -23.56 41.28
N THR A 8 1.61 -24.15 40.72
CA THR A 8 1.81 -24.23 39.27
C THR A 8 0.95 -25.37 38.72
N PRO A 9 0.10 -25.15 37.71
CA PRO A 9 -0.50 -26.25 36.96
C PRO A 9 0.54 -26.84 36.00
N GLU A 10 0.69 -28.17 36.04
CA GLU A 10 1.41 -28.96 35.05
C GLU A 10 0.75 -28.81 33.67
N ILE A 11 1.54 -28.43 32.66
CA ILE A 11 1.11 -28.41 31.26
C ILE A 11 1.42 -29.78 30.67
N ASP A 12 0.37 -30.56 30.42
CA ASP A 12 0.42 -31.85 29.74
C ASP A 12 0.87 -31.65 28.28
N SER A 13 2.00 -32.26 27.92
CA SER A 13 2.61 -32.14 26.59
C SER A 13 1.99 -33.15 25.61
N ALA A 14 0.81 -32.83 25.09
CA ALA A 14 0.26 -33.53 23.93
C ALA A 14 0.77 -32.84 22.64
N SER A 15 1.71 -33.51 21.96
CA SER A 15 2.25 -33.08 20.68
C SER A 15 1.24 -33.35 19.55
N ASP A 16 0.45 -32.34 19.17
CA ASP A 16 -0.27 -32.38 17.89
C ASP A 16 0.73 -32.13 16.75
N ALA A 17 1.09 -33.21 16.06
CA ALA A 17 1.92 -33.15 14.87
C ALA A 17 1.16 -32.42 13.75
N VAL A 18 1.50 -31.15 13.54
CA VAL A 18 1.07 -30.40 12.36
C VAL A 18 1.64 -31.09 11.12
N THR A 19 0.79 -31.85 10.43
CA THR A 19 1.09 -32.38 9.10
C THR A 19 1.28 -31.20 8.16
N LYS A 20 2.54 -30.90 7.82
CA LYS A 20 2.86 -29.96 6.73
C LYS A 20 2.35 -30.55 5.43
N THR A 21 1.18 -30.12 4.98
CA THR A 21 0.73 -30.32 3.62
C THR A 21 1.71 -29.64 2.68
N THR A 22 2.48 -30.45 1.95
CA THR A 22 3.33 -29.98 0.86
C THR A 22 2.45 -29.45 -0.25
N LYS A 23 2.61 -28.16 -0.58
CA LYS A 23 1.90 -27.54 -1.70
C LYS A 23 2.27 -28.26 -3.01
N PRO A 24 1.31 -28.52 -3.92
CA PRO A 24 1.62 -29.06 -5.22
C PRO A 24 2.58 -28.12 -5.98
N PRO A 25 3.46 -28.65 -6.83
CA PRO A 25 4.33 -27.83 -7.66
C PRO A 25 3.49 -26.97 -8.61
N LEU A 26 3.83 -25.69 -8.69
CA LEU A 26 3.21 -24.77 -9.64
C LEU A 26 3.63 -25.15 -11.07
N ASP A 27 2.67 -25.29 -11.98
CA ASP A 27 2.91 -25.67 -13.38
C ASP A 27 3.59 -24.54 -14.19
N SER A 28 3.52 -23.30 -13.69
CA SER A 28 4.20 -22.13 -14.26
C SER A 28 4.78 -21.20 -13.19
N ARG A 29 5.80 -20.44 -13.57
CA ARG A 29 6.35 -19.40 -12.71
C ARG A 29 5.50 -18.15 -12.86
N ILE A 30 4.94 -17.70 -11.74
CA ILE A 30 4.14 -16.46 -11.65
C ILE A 30 4.88 -15.33 -12.37
N GLY A 31 4.25 -14.76 -13.40
CA GLY A 31 4.71 -13.57 -14.13
C GLY A 31 5.64 -13.81 -15.32
N LYS A 32 5.87 -15.06 -15.78
CA LYS A 32 6.76 -15.30 -16.94
C LYS A 32 6.16 -16.09 -18.11
N ASP A 33 5.11 -16.88 -17.91
CA ASP A 33 4.59 -17.78 -18.95
C ASP A 33 3.24 -17.28 -19.51
N SER A 34 3.05 -17.41 -20.83
CA SER A 34 1.82 -17.01 -21.54
C SER A 34 0.85 -18.19 -21.76
N PRO A 35 -0.48 -17.99 -21.74
CA PRO A 35 -1.17 -16.74 -21.44
C PRO A 35 -1.18 -16.47 -19.93
N PHE A 36 -0.74 -15.27 -19.54
CA PHE A 36 -0.74 -14.85 -18.15
C PHE A 36 -2.15 -14.38 -17.76
N VAL A 37 -2.83 -15.14 -16.89
CA VAL A 37 -4.16 -14.81 -16.37
C VAL A 37 -4.07 -14.75 -14.84
N PHE A 38 -3.64 -13.60 -14.31
CA PHE A 38 -3.55 -13.38 -12.86
C PHE A 38 -4.68 -12.47 -12.39
N GLY A 39 -5.39 -12.89 -11.34
CA GLY A 39 -6.43 -12.11 -10.67
C GLY A 39 -7.72 -11.88 -11.45
N GLN A 40 -7.89 -12.53 -12.60
CA GLN A 40 -9.11 -12.49 -13.42
C GLN A 40 -9.86 -13.82 -13.45
N ARG A 41 -9.42 -14.81 -12.66
CA ARG A 41 -10.05 -16.14 -12.65
C ARG A 41 -11.28 -16.10 -11.77
N TYR A 42 -12.36 -16.70 -12.24
CA TYR A 42 -13.47 -17.10 -11.39
C TYR A 42 -13.08 -18.44 -10.76
N LEU A 43 -12.98 -18.48 -9.44
CA LEU A 43 -12.69 -19.71 -8.70
C LEU A 43 -13.98 -20.54 -8.62
N GLU A 44 -14.31 -21.24 -9.71
CA GLU A 44 -15.46 -22.15 -9.77
C GLU A 44 -15.14 -23.52 -9.15
N ASN A 45 -13.86 -23.89 -9.04
CA ASN A 45 -13.38 -25.15 -8.49
C ASN A 45 -12.49 -24.91 -7.24
N GLU A 46 -12.85 -25.54 -6.12
CA GLU A 46 -12.16 -25.37 -4.83
C GLU A 46 -10.73 -25.92 -4.82
N GLU A 47 -10.40 -26.87 -5.70
CA GLU A 47 -9.05 -27.45 -5.78
C GLU A 47 -8.02 -26.47 -6.40
N ASP A 48 -8.48 -25.48 -7.17
CA ASP A 48 -7.63 -24.53 -7.91
C ASP A 48 -7.20 -23.30 -7.08
N VAL A 49 -7.68 -23.21 -5.83
CA VAL A 49 -7.41 -22.09 -4.90
C VAL A 49 -5.92 -21.98 -4.55
N PHE A 50 -5.20 -23.11 -4.53
CA PHE A 50 -3.79 -23.14 -4.16
C PHE A 50 -2.82 -23.09 -5.36
N ASN A 51 -3.36 -23.16 -6.57
CA ASN A 51 -2.55 -23.20 -7.81
C ASN A 51 -1.93 -21.84 -8.15
N HIS A 52 -2.43 -20.73 -7.60
CA HIS A 52 -1.79 -19.40 -7.74
C HIS A 52 -1.97 -18.60 -6.45
N ASN A 53 -0.97 -17.80 -6.07
CA ASN A 53 -1.02 -17.03 -4.83
C ASN A 53 -1.71 -15.66 -5.02
N ALA A 54 -2.97 -15.66 -4.59
CA ALA A 54 -3.77 -14.53 -4.15
C ALA A 54 -4.33 -13.60 -5.23
N TRP A 55 -5.63 -13.33 -5.07
CA TRP A 55 -6.44 -12.27 -5.68
C TRP A 55 -7.25 -12.62 -6.93
N ASP A 56 -7.82 -13.83 -6.98
CA ASP A 56 -8.90 -14.15 -7.92
C ASP A 56 -10.23 -13.46 -7.54
N HIS A 57 -11.15 -13.34 -8.50
CA HIS A 57 -12.49 -12.81 -8.27
C HIS A 57 -13.30 -13.77 -7.40
N VAL A 58 -13.17 -13.63 -6.08
CA VAL A 58 -13.94 -14.38 -5.11
C VAL A 58 -15.17 -13.57 -4.75
N GLU A 59 -16.33 -14.05 -5.17
CA GLU A 59 -17.60 -13.57 -4.63
C GLU A 59 -17.73 -14.05 -3.19
N TRP A 60 -18.16 -13.15 -2.31
CA TRP A 60 -18.40 -13.51 -0.93
C TRP A 60 -19.69 -14.32 -0.84
N GLY A 61 -19.61 -15.49 -0.21
CA GLY A 61 -20.79 -16.24 0.16
C GLY A 61 -21.62 -15.54 1.24
N GLU A 62 -22.87 -15.96 1.40
CA GLU A 62 -23.80 -15.38 2.38
C GLU A 62 -23.23 -15.37 3.82
N GLU A 63 -22.52 -16.44 4.20
CA GLU A 63 -21.92 -16.57 5.52
C GLU A 63 -20.80 -15.53 5.74
N GLN A 64 -19.94 -15.29 4.73
CA GLN A 64 -18.88 -14.29 4.83
C GLN A 64 -19.48 -12.88 4.94
N ILE A 65 -20.54 -12.60 4.17
CA ILE A 65 -21.27 -11.33 4.24
C ILE A 65 -21.85 -11.13 5.65
N LYS A 66 -22.48 -12.18 6.21
CA LYS A 66 -23.05 -12.14 7.55
C LYS A 66 -21.98 -11.91 8.61
N GLN A 67 -20.87 -12.65 8.56
CA GLN A 67 -19.75 -12.47 9.50
C GLN A 67 -19.19 -11.05 9.47
N ALA A 68 -19.03 -10.48 8.27
CA ALA A 68 -18.62 -9.09 8.14
C ALA A 68 -19.64 -8.10 8.72
N GLN A 69 -20.94 -8.31 8.48
CA GLN A 69 -21.99 -7.48 9.07
C GLN A 69 -21.97 -7.55 10.60
N GLU A 70 -21.74 -8.74 11.17
CA GLU A 70 -21.59 -8.92 12.61
C GLU A 70 -20.35 -8.20 13.16
N MET A 71 -19.21 -8.27 12.46
CA MET A 71 -17.99 -7.53 12.83
C MET A 71 -18.21 -6.02 12.81
N ILE A 72 -18.88 -5.51 11.77
CA ILE A 72 -19.24 -4.10 11.66
C ILE A 72 -20.17 -3.70 12.81
N SER A 73 -21.19 -4.50 13.11
CA SER A 73 -22.11 -4.24 14.23
C SER A 73 -21.35 -4.14 15.56
N LYS A 74 -20.43 -5.08 15.82
CA LYS A 74 -19.59 -5.06 17.04
C LYS A 74 -18.73 -3.80 17.14
N GLN A 75 -18.21 -3.31 16.00
CA GLN A 75 -17.46 -2.05 15.95
C GLN A 75 -18.37 -0.83 16.22
N TYR A 76 -19.61 -0.83 15.71
CA TYR A 76 -20.59 0.20 16.00
C TYR A 76 -21.03 0.22 17.48
N ASP A 77 -21.07 -0.94 18.15
CA ASP A 77 -21.39 -1.04 19.56
C ASP A 77 -20.28 -0.50 20.48
N HIS A 78 -19.04 -0.44 19.97
CA HIS A 78 -17.87 0.04 20.71
C HIS A 78 -17.13 1.13 19.91
N PRO A 79 -17.78 2.28 19.65
CA PRO A 79 -17.16 3.33 18.87
C PRO A 79 -15.96 3.91 19.63
N VAL A 80 -14.96 4.35 18.87
CA VAL A 80 -13.87 5.16 19.41
C VAL A 80 -14.47 6.38 20.13
N LYS A 81 -13.98 6.69 21.33
CA LYS A 81 -14.49 7.82 22.12
C LYS A 81 -14.27 9.12 21.36
N ASP A 82 -15.16 10.10 21.52
CA ASP A 82 -15.05 11.36 20.78
C ASP A 82 -13.78 12.14 21.11
N PHE A 83 -13.30 12.05 22.36
CA PHE A 83 -12.00 12.58 22.75
C PHE A 83 -10.85 11.96 21.93
N ASP A 84 -10.85 10.64 21.79
CA ASP A 84 -9.81 9.91 21.05
C ASP A 84 -9.89 10.22 19.55
N LYS A 85 -11.10 10.30 18.97
CA LYS A 85 -11.30 10.75 17.58
C LYS A 85 -10.69 12.13 17.35
N ALA A 86 -11.03 13.09 18.21
CA ALA A 86 -10.51 14.45 18.10
C ALA A 86 -8.99 14.49 18.25
N LEU A 87 -8.46 13.74 19.22
CA LEU A 87 -7.03 13.65 19.47
C LEU A 87 -6.27 13.10 18.26
N TYR A 88 -6.68 11.94 17.72
CA TYR A 88 -6.00 11.31 16.58
C TYR A 88 -6.15 12.11 15.28
N ASN A 89 -7.33 12.68 15.02
CA ASN A 89 -7.58 13.46 13.81
C ASN A 89 -6.97 14.87 13.85
N SER A 90 -6.68 15.42 15.04
CA SER A 90 -6.07 16.75 15.16
C SER A 90 -4.59 16.79 14.76
N ASN A 91 -3.89 15.66 14.87
CA ASN A 91 -2.46 15.58 14.54
C ASN A 91 -2.09 14.17 14.04
N PRO A 92 -2.61 13.75 12.86
CA PRO A 92 -2.34 12.42 12.32
C PRO A 92 -0.85 12.21 12.04
N ALA A 93 -0.14 13.25 11.57
CA ALA A 93 1.30 13.23 11.32
C ALA A 93 2.12 12.73 12.52
N LYS A 94 1.80 13.20 13.72
CA LYS A 94 2.47 12.75 14.96
C LYS A 94 2.37 11.24 15.16
N TYR A 95 1.22 10.63 14.88
CA TYR A 95 1.01 9.20 15.12
C TYR A 95 1.75 8.34 14.09
N TRP A 96 1.80 8.78 12.83
CA TRP A 96 2.61 8.11 11.82
C TRP A 96 4.11 8.29 12.05
N ASP A 97 4.55 9.47 12.49
CA ASP A 97 5.93 9.67 12.92
C ASP A 97 6.31 8.73 14.08
N ILE A 98 5.43 8.57 15.07
CA ILE A 98 5.61 7.60 16.15
C ILE A 98 5.70 6.18 15.58
N PHE A 99 4.79 5.81 14.69
CA PHE A 99 4.79 4.49 14.05
C PHE A 99 6.11 4.21 13.34
N TYR A 100 6.58 5.10 12.45
CA TYR A 100 7.82 4.90 11.70
C TYR A 100 9.07 4.97 12.56
N LYS A 101 9.07 5.74 13.66
CA LYS A 101 10.18 5.72 14.63
C LYS A 101 10.38 4.35 15.28
N HIS A 102 9.27 3.64 15.58
CA HIS A 102 9.33 2.33 16.22
C HIS A 102 9.56 1.18 15.23
N ASN A 103 8.96 1.27 14.04
CA ASN A 103 8.89 0.16 13.10
C ASN A 103 9.90 0.23 11.94
N ARG A 104 10.33 1.44 11.60
CA ARG A 104 11.27 1.75 10.51
C ARG A 104 10.88 1.06 9.19
N GLU A 105 11.83 0.51 8.47
CA GLU A 105 11.66 -0.15 7.17
C GLU A 105 11.11 -1.59 7.21
N ASN A 106 10.95 -2.19 8.40
CA ASN A 106 10.74 -3.64 8.54
C ASN A 106 9.26 -4.07 8.66
N PHE A 107 8.33 -3.12 8.84
CA PHE A 107 6.92 -3.45 9.08
C PHE A 107 6.18 -3.83 7.81
N PHE A 108 6.31 -3.04 6.75
CA PHE A 108 5.72 -3.35 5.46
C PHE A 108 6.71 -4.13 4.60
N LYS A 109 6.20 -5.14 3.89
CA LYS A 109 6.99 -5.88 2.90
C LYS A 109 7.04 -5.09 1.60
N ASP A 110 8.12 -5.28 0.85
CA ASP A 110 8.22 -4.79 -0.52
C ASP A 110 7.04 -5.26 -1.37
N ARG A 111 6.40 -4.32 -2.04
CA ARG A 111 5.19 -4.54 -2.84
C ARG A 111 5.51 -5.10 -4.22
N LYS A 112 6.25 -6.22 -4.25
CA LYS A 112 6.65 -6.93 -5.48
C LYS A 112 5.47 -7.41 -6.32
N TRP A 113 4.26 -7.43 -5.77
CA TRP A 113 3.02 -7.77 -6.47
C TRP A 113 2.53 -6.64 -7.40
N LEU A 114 3.01 -5.40 -7.24
CA LEU A 114 2.56 -4.27 -8.07
C LEU A 114 2.84 -4.45 -9.56
N GLN A 115 3.89 -5.19 -9.92
CA GLN A 115 4.18 -5.50 -11.33
C GLN A 115 3.10 -6.36 -11.99
N ILE A 116 2.38 -7.12 -11.17
CA ILE A 116 1.30 -7.97 -11.61
C ILE A 116 0.00 -7.14 -11.66
N GLU A 117 -0.24 -6.35 -10.62
CA GLU A 117 -1.49 -5.61 -10.44
C GLU A 117 -1.58 -4.35 -11.30
N PHE A 118 -0.44 -3.70 -11.56
CA PHE A 118 -0.35 -2.52 -12.41
C PHE A 118 0.74 -2.71 -13.48
N PRO A 119 0.47 -3.48 -14.55
CA PRO A 119 1.44 -3.66 -15.63
C PRO A 119 1.87 -2.35 -16.29
N SER A 120 1.00 -1.33 -16.33
CA SER A 120 1.34 0.00 -16.86
C SER A 120 2.48 0.65 -16.09
N LEU A 121 2.58 0.43 -14.78
CA LEU A 121 3.63 0.96 -13.92
C LEU A 121 5.03 0.44 -14.29
N TYR A 122 5.14 -0.83 -14.65
CA TYR A 122 6.43 -1.44 -14.99
C TYR A 122 6.73 -1.41 -16.49
N LYS A 123 5.71 -1.13 -17.31
CA LYS A 123 5.94 -0.78 -18.72
C LYS A 123 6.79 0.49 -18.84
N VAL A 124 6.53 1.49 -17.99
CA VAL A 124 7.27 2.77 -18.05
C VAL A 124 8.70 2.70 -17.50
N THR A 125 9.06 1.62 -16.81
CA THR A 125 10.41 1.38 -16.30
C THR A 125 11.30 0.66 -17.30
N ALA A 126 10.77 0.19 -18.42
CA ALA A 126 11.51 -0.61 -19.40
C ALA A 126 12.52 0.23 -20.20
N LYS A 127 13.64 -0.38 -20.58
CA LYS A 127 14.73 0.28 -21.33
C LYS A 127 14.28 0.89 -22.66
N ASP A 128 13.33 0.26 -23.34
CA ASP A 128 12.81 0.71 -24.63
C ASP A 128 11.71 1.79 -24.50
N TYR A 129 11.27 2.09 -23.26
CA TYR A 129 10.30 3.15 -22.97
C TYR A 129 10.96 4.53 -23.04
N GLN A 130 11.21 5.02 -24.25
CA GLN A 130 11.93 6.28 -24.52
C GLN A 130 11.12 7.56 -24.23
N THR A 131 10.03 7.47 -23.46
CA THR A 131 9.18 8.63 -23.15
C THR A 131 9.45 9.11 -21.72
N PRO A 132 9.75 10.41 -21.51
CA PRO A 132 9.87 10.98 -20.17
C PRO A 132 8.60 10.72 -19.36
N THR A 133 8.77 10.15 -18.17
CA THR A 133 7.66 9.73 -17.32
C THR A 133 7.93 10.10 -15.88
N THR A 134 6.95 10.73 -15.25
CA THR A 134 6.97 11.10 -13.84
C THR A 134 5.98 10.23 -13.07
N ILE A 135 6.48 9.49 -12.09
CA ILE A 135 5.69 8.74 -11.11
C ILE A 135 5.66 9.52 -9.79
N LEU A 136 4.48 9.68 -9.20
CA LEU A 136 4.29 10.20 -7.84
C LEU A 136 3.70 9.10 -6.95
N GLU A 137 4.46 8.60 -5.98
CA GLU A 137 3.93 7.80 -4.88
C GLU A 137 3.54 8.71 -3.73
N ILE A 138 2.25 8.70 -3.38
CA ILE A 138 1.70 9.39 -2.21
C ILE A 138 1.58 8.36 -1.08
N GLY A 139 1.98 8.73 0.13
CA GLY A 139 2.09 7.79 1.26
C GLY A 139 3.23 6.80 1.06
N CYS A 140 4.41 7.28 0.67
CA CYS A 140 5.55 6.42 0.33
C CYS A 140 6.10 5.62 1.52
N GLY A 141 5.80 6.03 2.76
CA GLY A 141 6.26 5.35 3.96
C GLY A 141 7.78 5.18 3.99
N ALA A 142 8.25 3.96 4.25
CA ALA A 142 9.68 3.63 4.21
C ALA A 142 10.20 3.30 2.79
N GLY A 143 9.39 3.46 1.74
CA GLY A 143 9.78 3.24 0.35
C GLY A 143 9.58 1.81 -0.17
N ASN A 144 8.68 1.01 0.44
CA ASN A 144 8.42 -0.37 0.03
C ASN A 144 7.73 -0.53 -1.34
N THR A 145 7.32 0.58 -1.97
CA THR A 145 6.92 0.62 -3.40
C THR A 145 7.97 1.38 -4.20
N PHE A 146 8.39 2.55 -3.69
CA PHE A 146 9.42 3.42 -4.24
C PHE A 146 10.67 2.65 -4.71
N TYR A 147 11.31 1.89 -3.80
CA TYR A 147 12.54 1.17 -4.11
C TYR A 147 12.35 0.00 -5.07
N PRO A 148 11.31 -0.84 -4.94
CA PRO A 148 11.02 -1.85 -5.96
C PRO A 148 10.85 -1.30 -7.38
N ILE A 149 10.25 -0.12 -7.56
CA ILE A 149 10.15 0.53 -8.87
C ILE A 149 11.54 1.01 -9.31
N LEU A 150 12.23 1.76 -8.44
CA LEU A 150 13.54 2.33 -8.74
C LEU A 150 14.59 1.27 -9.10
N ASN A 151 14.60 0.14 -8.38
CA ASN A 151 15.54 -0.97 -8.59
C ASN A 151 15.27 -1.74 -9.88
N GLN A 152 14.08 -1.63 -10.46
CA GLN A 152 13.73 -2.24 -11.75
C GLN A 152 13.74 -1.23 -12.91
N ASN A 153 14.10 0.03 -12.65
CA ASN A 153 14.11 1.06 -13.65
C ASN A 153 15.31 0.94 -14.59
N GLU A 154 15.02 0.73 -15.87
CA GLU A 154 15.95 0.82 -16.99
C GLU A 154 15.63 2.00 -17.92
N ASN A 155 14.54 2.76 -17.65
CA ASN A 155 14.20 3.97 -18.39
C ASN A 155 14.99 5.17 -17.84
N GLU A 156 15.92 5.68 -18.65
CA GLU A 156 16.77 6.82 -18.32
C GLU A 156 15.99 8.15 -18.16
N ASN A 157 14.75 8.21 -18.66
CA ASN A 157 13.89 9.39 -18.60
C ASN A 157 12.79 9.29 -17.51
N LEU A 158 12.86 8.27 -16.64
CA LEU A 158 11.95 8.12 -15.51
C LEU A 158 12.35 9.07 -14.37
N LYS A 159 11.35 9.74 -13.80
CA LYS A 159 11.45 10.39 -12.48
C LYS A 159 10.45 9.78 -11.54
N ILE A 160 10.85 9.51 -10.30
CA ILE A 160 9.96 9.03 -9.25
C ILE A 160 10.03 9.94 -8.03
N TYR A 161 8.86 10.36 -7.55
CA TYR A 161 8.66 11.23 -6.40
C TYR A 161 7.95 10.43 -5.30
N GLY A 162 8.59 10.26 -4.15
CA GLY A 162 8.01 9.61 -2.97
C GLY A 162 7.62 10.64 -1.92
N CYS A 163 6.33 10.82 -1.70
CA CYS A 163 5.80 11.80 -0.76
C CYS A 163 5.07 11.13 0.40
N ASP A 164 5.28 11.65 1.60
CA ASP A 164 4.53 11.26 2.79
C ASP A 164 4.37 12.51 3.67
N TYR A 165 3.27 12.65 4.40
CA TYR A 165 3.17 13.75 5.36
C TYR A 165 4.03 13.50 6.62
N SER A 166 4.42 12.25 6.88
CA SER A 166 5.34 11.90 7.94
C SER A 166 6.77 12.27 7.53
N LYS A 167 7.38 13.18 8.29
CA LYS A 167 8.80 13.51 8.09
C LYS A 167 9.68 12.29 8.33
N VAL A 168 9.33 11.45 9.30
CA VAL A 168 10.11 10.25 9.63
C VAL A 168 10.10 9.25 8.46
N ALA A 169 8.96 9.06 7.79
CA ALA A 169 8.86 8.23 6.59
C ALA A 169 9.78 8.74 5.47
N VAL A 170 9.69 10.04 5.16
CA VAL A 170 10.55 10.69 4.16
C VAL A 170 12.03 10.57 4.52
N ASP A 171 12.39 10.75 5.80
CA ASP A 171 13.76 10.58 6.27
C ASP A 171 14.25 9.13 6.10
N LEU A 172 13.40 8.12 6.32
CA LEU A 172 13.73 6.72 6.07
C LEU A 172 14.02 6.47 4.59
N VAL A 173 13.18 6.99 3.67
CA VAL A 173 13.43 6.93 2.23
C VAL A 173 14.78 7.58 1.92
N LYS A 174 15.02 8.81 2.38
CA LYS A 174 16.27 9.54 2.10
C LYS A 174 17.53 8.89 2.70
N SER A 175 17.37 8.09 3.76
CA SER A 175 18.49 7.42 4.45
C SER A 175 18.96 6.13 3.76
N ASN A 176 18.23 5.64 2.76
CA ASN A 176 18.67 4.49 1.98
C ASN A 176 19.98 4.79 1.23
N GLU A 177 20.89 3.83 1.20
CA GLU A 177 22.22 3.97 0.60
C GLU A 177 22.21 4.38 -0.88
N THR A 178 21.16 4.00 -1.62
CA THR A 178 21.03 4.31 -3.05
C THR A 178 20.35 5.65 -3.34
N PHE A 179 19.68 6.26 -2.34
CA PHE A 179 18.85 7.43 -2.58
C PHE A 179 19.67 8.63 -3.06
N ALA A 180 20.79 8.92 -2.39
CA ALA A 180 21.61 10.10 -2.70
C ALA A 180 22.13 10.08 -4.14
N GLU A 181 22.65 8.93 -4.60
CA GLU A 181 23.12 8.75 -5.97
C GLU A 181 21.99 8.93 -7.00
N GLN A 182 20.81 8.37 -6.72
CA GLN A 182 19.66 8.45 -7.61
C GLN A 182 19.04 9.86 -7.64
N ASN A 183 19.14 10.60 -6.54
CA ASN A 183 18.73 11.98 -6.46
C ASN A 183 19.68 12.91 -7.23
N GLU A 184 21.00 12.70 -7.12
CA GLU A 184 22.00 13.45 -7.90
C GLU A 184 21.85 13.24 -9.41
N LYS A 185 21.45 12.03 -9.83
CA LYS A 185 21.10 11.72 -11.22
C LYS A 185 19.78 12.33 -11.69
N GLY A 186 19.00 12.93 -10.78
CA GLY A 186 17.69 13.52 -11.09
C GLY A 186 16.59 12.50 -11.36
N ILE A 187 16.74 11.27 -10.84
CA ILE A 187 15.80 10.15 -11.03
C ILE A 187 14.85 10.04 -9.83
N ALA A 188 15.39 10.10 -8.61
CA ALA A 188 14.63 9.84 -7.38
C ALA A 188 14.49 11.11 -6.52
N PHE A 189 13.28 11.40 -6.08
CA PHE A 189 12.96 12.55 -5.23
C PHE A 189 12.07 12.10 -4.07
N SER A 190 12.21 12.75 -2.92
CA SER A 190 11.31 12.52 -1.80
C SER A 190 11.14 13.79 -0.96
N SER A 191 9.91 14.09 -0.54
CA SER A 191 9.58 15.32 0.19
C SER A 191 8.42 15.10 1.15
N VAL A 192 8.34 15.93 2.19
CA VAL A 192 7.18 15.94 3.07
C VAL A 192 6.05 16.64 2.36
N TRP A 193 4.96 15.92 2.12
CA TRP A 193 3.78 16.49 1.48
C TRP A 193 2.51 15.76 1.93
N ASP A 194 1.52 16.55 2.35
CA ASP A 194 0.19 16.05 2.69
C ASP A 194 -0.73 16.18 1.48
N LEU A 195 -1.30 15.06 1.02
CA LEU A 195 -2.30 15.05 -0.04
C LEU A 195 -3.48 15.96 0.28
N ALA A 196 -3.88 16.04 1.55
CA ALA A 196 -4.98 16.86 2.01
C ALA A 196 -4.55 18.27 2.47
N ASN A 197 -3.34 18.73 2.12
CA ASN A 197 -2.86 20.03 2.57
C ASN A 197 -3.83 21.15 2.15
N PRO A 198 -4.29 22.00 3.09
CA PRO A 198 -5.33 23.00 2.83
C PRO A 198 -4.82 24.21 2.02
N GLU A 199 -3.50 24.42 2.01
CA GLU A 199 -2.85 25.49 1.26
C GLU A 199 -2.84 25.17 -0.26
N GLY A 200 -3.04 23.91 -0.63
CA GLY A 200 -3.03 23.45 -2.00
C GLY A 200 -1.67 23.55 -2.69
N ASN A 201 -0.60 23.50 -1.89
CA ASN A 201 0.79 23.47 -2.34
C ASN A 201 1.09 22.14 -3.02
N LEU A 202 1.99 22.16 -4.01
CA LEU A 202 2.49 20.98 -4.68
C LEU A 202 3.63 20.33 -3.89
N PRO A 203 3.93 19.04 -4.14
CA PRO A 203 5.15 18.42 -3.63
C PRO A 203 6.40 19.19 -4.07
N GLU A 204 7.46 19.14 -3.26
CA GLU A 204 8.71 19.82 -3.57
C GLU A 204 9.30 19.31 -4.89
N GLY A 205 9.63 20.22 -5.80
CA GLY A 205 10.22 19.88 -7.10
C GLY A 205 9.23 19.33 -8.13
N MET A 206 7.91 19.46 -7.88
CA MET A 206 6.85 19.15 -8.84
C MET A 206 6.12 20.42 -9.30
N GLU A 207 5.60 20.35 -10.53
CA GLU A 207 4.77 21.40 -11.14
C GLU A 207 3.32 20.91 -11.28
N GLU A 208 2.38 21.81 -11.55
CA GLU A 208 1.02 21.39 -11.89
C GLU A 208 1.01 20.54 -13.16
N ASN A 209 0.11 19.55 -13.24
CA ASN A 209 -0.03 18.65 -14.37
C ASN A 209 1.32 18.02 -14.78
N SER A 210 2.06 17.48 -13.82
CA SER A 210 3.42 16.95 -14.05
C SER A 210 3.56 15.45 -13.82
N ALA A 211 2.63 14.82 -13.09
CA ALA A 211 2.62 13.38 -12.86
C ALA A 211 1.90 12.64 -13.99
N ASP A 212 2.59 11.67 -14.62
CA ASP A 212 1.99 10.75 -15.58
C ASP A 212 1.28 9.60 -14.86
N ILE A 213 1.85 9.14 -13.75
CA ILE A 213 1.30 8.09 -12.90
C ILE A 213 1.31 8.54 -11.44
N VAL A 214 0.17 8.43 -10.77
CA VAL A 214 0.06 8.62 -9.31
C VAL A 214 -0.27 7.30 -8.65
N ILE A 215 0.52 6.90 -7.65
CA ILE A 215 0.32 5.68 -6.86
C ILE A 215 -0.23 6.08 -5.49
N MET A 216 -1.35 5.47 -5.11
CA MET A 216 -1.95 5.60 -3.78
C MET A 216 -2.35 4.22 -3.27
N ILE A 217 -1.61 3.70 -2.30
CA ILE A 217 -1.86 2.38 -1.69
C ILE A 217 -2.08 2.54 -0.19
N PHE A 218 -3.31 2.30 0.28
CA PHE A 218 -3.75 2.47 1.67
C PHE A 218 -3.54 3.89 2.22
N VAL A 219 -3.85 4.89 1.40
CA VAL A 219 -3.64 6.33 1.71
C VAL A 219 -4.96 7.03 1.97
N PHE A 220 -5.93 6.87 1.08
CA PHE A 220 -7.16 7.64 1.06
C PHE A 220 -8.12 7.22 2.19
N SER A 221 -8.14 5.94 2.57
CA SER A 221 -8.91 5.48 3.74
C SER A 221 -8.38 6.04 5.06
N ALA A 222 -7.11 6.46 5.09
CA ALA A 222 -6.49 7.05 6.28
C ALA A 222 -6.81 8.55 6.42
N LEU A 223 -7.38 9.18 5.39
CA LEU A 223 -7.83 10.56 5.45
C LEU A 223 -9.18 10.67 6.15
N HIS A 224 -9.36 11.72 6.96
CA HIS A 224 -10.66 12.05 7.49
C HIS A 224 -11.62 12.42 6.33
N PRO A 225 -12.93 12.06 6.39
CA PRO A 225 -13.87 12.38 5.31
C PRO A 225 -13.91 13.86 4.89
N ASP A 226 -13.70 14.78 5.84
CA ASP A 226 -13.65 16.22 5.58
C ASP A 226 -12.46 16.64 4.70
N GLN A 227 -11.39 15.83 4.69
CA GLN A 227 -10.19 16.07 3.89
C GLN A 227 -10.32 15.58 2.44
N TRP A 228 -11.29 14.71 2.14
CA TRP A 228 -11.37 14.06 0.83
C TRP A 228 -11.54 15.05 -0.33
N LYS A 229 -12.32 16.11 -0.14
CA LYS A 229 -12.50 17.14 -1.18
C LYS A 229 -11.19 17.85 -1.49
N GLN A 230 -10.42 18.21 -0.47
CA GLN A 230 -9.12 18.84 -0.63
C GLN A 230 -8.11 17.89 -1.27
N ALA A 231 -8.09 16.63 -0.82
CA ALA A 231 -7.24 15.58 -1.38
C ALA A 231 -7.47 15.39 -2.88
N ILE A 232 -8.73 15.29 -3.32
CA ILE A 232 -9.07 15.17 -4.74
C ILE A 232 -8.69 16.43 -5.52
N ALA A 233 -8.87 17.63 -4.94
CA ALA A 233 -8.46 18.87 -5.59
C ALA A 233 -6.93 18.91 -5.80
N ASN A 234 -6.14 18.58 -4.78
CA ASN A 234 -4.68 18.54 -4.89
C ASN A 234 -4.20 17.44 -5.85
N LEU A 235 -4.86 16.27 -5.83
CA LEU A 235 -4.60 15.18 -6.77
C LEU A 235 -4.83 15.61 -8.23
N SER A 236 -5.91 16.35 -8.48
CA SER A 236 -6.20 16.89 -9.82
C SER A 236 -5.19 17.94 -10.29
N LYS A 237 -4.52 18.66 -9.37
CA LYS A 237 -3.48 19.62 -9.72
C LYS A 237 -2.17 18.95 -10.13
N VAL A 238 -1.81 17.83 -9.52
CA VAL A 238 -0.53 17.15 -9.80
C VAL A 238 -0.61 16.26 -11.04
N LEU A 239 -1.78 15.66 -11.30
CA LEU A 239 -1.97 14.71 -12.39
C LEU A 239 -2.03 15.41 -13.75
N LYS A 240 -1.30 14.89 -14.74
CA LYS A 240 -1.42 15.33 -16.14
C LYS A 240 -2.80 15.00 -16.72
N PRO A 241 -3.30 15.76 -17.71
CA PRO A 241 -4.38 15.30 -18.58
C PRO A 241 -4.02 13.96 -19.23
N GLY A 242 -4.86 12.93 -19.09
CA GLY A 242 -4.58 11.57 -19.55
C GLY A 242 -3.67 10.75 -18.63
N GLY A 243 -3.30 11.28 -17.47
CA GLY A 243 -2.52 10.56 -16.47
C GLY A 243 -3.32 9.44 -15.80
N GLU A 244 -2.58 8.48 -15.21
CA GLU A 244 -3.14 7.32 -14.54
C GLU A 244 -3.04 7.45 -13.02
N ILE A 245 -4.12 7.08 -12.32
CA ILE A 245 -4.09 6.87 -10.87
C ILE A 245 -4.18 5.38 -10.60
N LEU A 246 -3.15 4.85 -9.95
CA LEU A 246 -3.05 3.48 -9.46
C LEU A 246 -3.48 3.47 -8.00
N PHE A 247 -4.73 3.08 -7.77
CA PHE A 247 -5.39 3.19 -6.47
C PHE A 247 -5.66 1.81 -5.88
N ARG A 248 -5.16 1.56 -4.67
CA ARG A 248 -5.56 0.42 -3.84
C ARG A 248 -5.86 0.90 -2.44
N ASP A 249 -7.07 0.63 -1.95
CA ASP A 249 -7.44 1.06 -0.60
C ASP A 249 -8.51 0.18 0.04
N TYR A 250 -8.71 0.30 1.34
CA TYR A 250 -9.84 -0.34 2.00
C TYR A 250 -11.14 0.31 1.53
N GLY A 251 -12.14 -0.51 1.23
CA GLY A 251 -13.51 -0.04 1.04
C GLY A 251 -14.50 -0.89 1.82
N ARG A 252 -15.75 -0.89 1.37
CA ARG A 252 -16.88 -1.47 2.13
C ARG A 252 -16.57 -2.91 2.56
N ILE A 253 -16.73 -3.17 3.85
CA ILE A 253 -16.53 -4.50 4.48
C ILE A 253 -15.03 -4.92 4.55
N GLY A 254 -14.10 -3.96 4.63
CA GLY A 254 -12.67 -4.27 4.72
C GLY A 254 -12.12 -4.96 3.47
N ARG A 255 -12.85 -4.87 2.35
CA ARG A 255 -12.35 -5.32 1.05
C ARG A 255 -11.35 -4.30 0.54
N ASP A 256 -10.23 -4.76 0.01
CA ASP A 256 -9.38 -3.91 -0.81
C ASP A 256 -10.13 -3.60 -2.13
N PHE A 257 -10.28 -2.32 -2.47
CA PHE A 257 -10.75 -1.88 -3.77
C PHE A 257 -9.56 -1.50 -4.61
N LEU A 258 -9.43 -2.18 -5.75
CA LEU A 258 -8.50 -1.81 -6.80
C LEU A 258 -9.24 -0.93 -7.81
N GLN A 259 -8.67 0.23 -8.12
CA GLN A 259 -9.19 1.09 -9.17
C GLN A 259 -8.02 1.70 -9.95
N THR A 260 -7.94 1.36 -11.23
CA THR A 260 -7.17 2.15 -12.19
C THR A 260 -8.14 3.12 -12.86
N ARG A 261 -7.88 4.43 -12.75
CA ARG A 261 -8.61 5.44 -13.50
C ARG A 261 -7.64 6.28 -14.32
N THR A 262 -7.92 6.35 -15.61
CA THR A 262 -7.46 7.42 -16.51
C THR A 262 -8.42 8.59 -16.39
N PHE A 263 -7.89 9.80 -16.19
CA PHE A 263 -8.68 11.04 -16.14
C PHE A 263 -8.51 11.87 -17.42
#